data_AF-A0A1I4SLS1-F1
#
_entry.id   AF-A0A1I4SLS1-F1
#
_cell.length_a   1.000
_cell.length_b   1.000
_cell.length_c   1.000
_cell.angle_alpha   90.00
_cell.angle_beta   90.00
_cell.angle_gamma   90.00
#
_symmetry.space_group_name_H-M   'P 1'
#
loop_
_entity.id
_entity.type
_entity.pdbx_description
1 polymer ?
#
loop_
_entity_poly.entity_id
_entity_poly.type
_entity_poly.pdbx_seq_one_letter_code
_entity_poly.pdbx_strand_id
1 'polypeptide(L)'
;MSTTSTVFLTAPQKSGEPKRALVLPGGGLRLSYQAGILVALQEAGIAFQFMDGTSGGSLNLSMLLSGLSPNEICQRWRTLRLIDTISFLPLEDYLKVENLQGLGDTDAFRHKVLPHFGIDFTAINQVDTVRASYNVLDYANKIVKVISHREIDEDMVIAGMSLPGVFPPVRKNGGIYLDTGFVQDANLIEAVKQGAEEIWILWGLGNTGVYRGGVLHLYVQMLEVSANTALNNQLAIIHELNQRIEKNDSPYGQSQPIQVHVIRPDYPLPLDPDLYLGKIDHTTLIEMGYADSKTYLQHLASSSRQIPFNPSRMHDPKPGIRFSQTLEGRLNFQTQPSVNETMKLALTVHIYHLEAFLDNPTHPAQITGHISSDSLGSFRMITNGAYTLEKVSKRTRKITYEMEIEKNNEVYTIILEHILNDDPGLDMWRDLSNLSLKLFKGPAENGQLLAVGTVRLSLAGIKDLIKGFQATEAGSFTEAIAIKSRFARFFLGELYDVYS
;
A
#
# COMPACT_ATOMS: atom_id res chain seq x y z
N MET A 1 -6.68 -38.39 -3.70
CA MET A 1 -7.70 -37.35 -3.47
C MET A 1 -7.03 -36.04 -3.82
N SER A 2 -7.44 -35.40 -4.92
CA SER A 2 -6.89 -34.10 -5.33
C SER A 2 -7.34 -33.08 -4.28
N THR A 3 -6.43 -32.62 -3.44
CA THR A 3 -6.68 -31.46 -2.58
C THR A 3 -6.82 -30.27 -3.52
N THR A 4 -8.05 -29.83 -3.78
CA THR A 4 -8.30 -28.59 -4.51
C THR A 4 -7.65 -27.46 -3.71
N SER A 5 -6.53 -26.95 -4.22
CA SER A 5 -5.82 -25.82 -3.62
C SER A 5 -6.80 -24.65 -3.53
N THR A 6 -7.16 -24.25 -2.32
CA THR A 6 -8.13 -23.17 -2.11
C THR A 6 -7.44 -21.85 -2.40
N VAL A 7 -7.84 -21.19 -3.49
CA VAL A 7 -7.36 -19.85 -3.83
C VAL A 7 -8.26 -18.81 -3.19
N PHE A 8 -7.69 -17.93 -2.39
CA PHE A 8 -8.41 -16.84 -1.73
C PHE A 8 -8.91 -15.80 -2.73
N LEU A 9 -9.94 -15.04 -2.36
CA LEU A 9 -10.60 -14.06 -3.22
C LEU A 9 -11.18 -14.67 -4.51
N THR A 10 -11.49 -15.97 -4.52
CA THR A 10 -12.14 -16.64 -5.65
C THR A 10 -13.51 -17.16 -5.23
N ALA A 11 -14.46 -17.08 -6.15
CA ALA A 11 -15.78 -17.66 -5.95
C ALA A 11 -16.35 -18.14 -7.30
N PRO A 12 -17.15 -19.23 -7.29
CA PRO A 12 -17.88 -19.63 -8.48
C PRO A 12 -18.74 -18.48 -9.01
N GLN A 13 -18.80 -18.34 -10.34
CA GLN A 13 -19.71 -17.41 -10.97
C GLN A 13 -21.16 -17.77 -10.62
N LYS A 14 -21.89 -16.85 -9.98
CA LYS A 14 -23.32 -17.00 -9.74
C LYS A 14 -24.13 -16.41 -10.89
N SER A 15 -25.28 -17.01 -11.16
CA SER A 15 -26.21 -16.48 -12.17
C SER A 15 -26.74 -15.12 -11.73
N GLY A 16 -26.66 -14.12 -12.61
CA GLY A 16 -27.15 -12.76 -12.36
C GLY A 16 -26.20 -11.83 -11.59
N GLU A 17 -25.02 -12.31 -11.16
CA GLU A 17 -23.98 -11.44 -10.58
C GLU A 17 -22.95 -11.02 -11.64
N PRO A 18 -22.36 -9.81 -11.55
CA PRO A 18 -21.32 -9.39 -12.48
C PRO A 18 -20.09 -10.28 -12.38
N LYS A 19 -19.48 -10.61 -13.52
CA LYS A 19 -18.17 -11.28 -13.57
C LYS A 19 -17.08 -10.30 -13.14
N ARG A 20 -16.37 -10.62 -12.06
CA ARG A 20 -15.34 -9.75 -11.49
C ARG A 20 -13.94 -10.15 -11.90
N ALA A 21 -13.13 -9.15 -12.23
CA ALA A 21 -11.71 -9.27 -12.48
C ALA A 21 -10.89 -8.47 -11.46
N LEU A 22 -9.80 -9.07 -10.98
CA LEU A 22 -8.78 -8.37 -10.19
C LEU A 22 -7.55 -8.15 -11.07
N VAL A 23 -7.14 -6.89 -11.24
CA VAL A 23 -5.94 -6.51 -11.96
C VAL A 23 -4.93 -6.00 -10.93
N LEU A 24 -3.73 -6.57 -10.96
CA LEU A 24 -2.59 -6.27 -10.10
C LEU A 24 -1.47 -5.64 -10.95
N PRO A 25 -1.47 -4.31 -11.10
CA PRO A 25 -0.46 -3.60 -11.87
C PRO A 25 0.93 -3.65 -11.26
N GLY A 26 1.92 -3.31 -12.09
CA GLY A 26 3.30 -3.12 -11.70
C GLY A 26 3.55 -1.93 -10.76
N GLY A 27 4.76 -1.89 -10.21
CA GLY A 27 5.13 -0.87 -9.22
C GLY A 27 6.37 -1.12 -8.39
N GLY A 28 7.11 -2.22 -8.60
CA GLY A 28 8.33 -2.54 -7.86
C GLY A 28 8.08 -3.12 -6.46
N LEU A 29 8.99 -2.90 -5.53
CA LEU A 29 8.91 -3.46 -4.17
C LEU A 29 7.87 -2.78 -3.29
N ARG A 30 7.46 -1.54 -3.62
CA ARG A 30 6.37 -0.84 -2.92
C ARG A 30 4.98 -1.51 -3.06
N LEU A 31 4.85 -2.57 -3.86
CA LEU A 31 3.59 -3.32 -4.03
C LEU A 31 3.20 -4.20 -2.84
N SER A 32 3.97 -4.18 -1.75
CA SER A 32 3.42 -4.57 -0.43
C SER A 32 2.18 -3.76 -0.05
N TYR A 33 2.01 -2.55 -0.60
CA TYR A 33 0.78 -1.77 -0.53
C TYR A 33 -0.45 -2.55 -1.02
N GLN A 34 -0.36 -3.25 -2.16
CA GLN A 34 -1.46 -4.05 -2.69
C GLN A 34 -1.86 -5.18 -1.74
N ALA A 35 -0.91 -5.75 -0.97
CA ALA A 35 -1.22 -6.81 -0.01
C ALA A 35 -2.20 -6.35 1.09
N GLY A 36 -2.07 -5.10 1.55
CA GLY A 36 -3.05 -4.51 2.48
C GLY A 36 -4.44 -4.37 1.88
N ILE A 37 -4.52 -3.98 0.60
CA ILE A 37 -5.79 -3.92 -0.13
C ILE A 37 -6.41 -5.31 -0.25
N LEU A 38 -5.63 -6.37 -0.55
CA LEU A 38 -6.13 -7.74 -0.63
C LEU A 38 -6.80 -8.19 0.69
N VAL A 39 -6.27 -7.77 1.85
CA VAL A 39 -6.90 -8.05 3.15
C VAL A 39 -8.26 -7.37 3.25
N ALA A 40 -8.35 -6.09 2.92
CA ALA A 40 -9.61 -5.35 2.97
C ALA A 40 -10.67 -5.92 1.99
N LEU A 41 -10.27 -6.31 0.78
CA LEU A 41 -11.16 -6.97 -0.19
C LEU A 41 -11.68 -8.32 0.33
N GLN A 42 -10.82 -9.10 1.00
CA GLN A 42 -11.22 -10.37 1.59
C GLN A 42 -12.22 -10.17 2.73
N GLU A 43 -11.97 -9.20 3.62
CA GLU A 43 -12.88 -8.84 4.71
C GLU A 43 -14.24 -8.36 4.19
N ALA A 44 -14.26 -7.66 3.05
CA ALA A 44 -15.48 -7.23 2.37
C ALA A 44 -16.20 -8.37 1.62
N GLY A 45 -15.64 -9.58 1.58
CA GLY A 45 -16.21 -10.72 0.86
C GLY A 45 -16.20 -10.56 -0.66
N ILE A 46 -15.32 -9.72 -1.21
CA ILE A 46 -15.17 -9.53 -2.65
C ILE A 46 -14.39 -10.71 -3.22
N ALA A 47 -14.90 -11.29 -4.29
CA ALA A 47 -14.31 -12.44 -4.96
C ALA A 47 -14.34 -12.27 -6.48
N PHE A 48 -13.38 -12.91 -7.15
CA PHE A 48 -13.06 -12.71 -8.56
C PHE A 48 -13.13 -14.03 -9.34
N GLN A 49 -13.49 -13.93 -10.62
CA GLN A 49 -13.49 -15.02 -11.59
C GLN A 49 -12.28 -14.96 -12.53
N PHE A 50 -11.65 -13.78 -12.61
CA PHE A 50 -10.44 -13.55 -13.37
C PHE A 50 -9.42 -12.75 -12.56
N MET A 51 -8.14 -13.04 -12.72
CA MET A 51 -7.05 -12.27 -12.13
C MET A 51 -5.96 -11.99 -13.16
N ASP A 52 -5.38 -10.79 -13.16
CA ASP A 52 -4.29 -10.42 -14.06
C ASP A 52 -3.16 -9.76 -13.27
N GLY A 53 -1.91 -10.13 -13.54
CA GLY A 53 -0.75 -9.64 -12.83
C GLY A 53 0.36 -9.17 -13.77
N THR A 54 0.94 -8.03 -13.45
CA THR A 54 2.04 -7.43 -14.22
C THR A 54 3.18 -7.01 -13.29
N SER A 55 4.43 -7.27 -13.67
CA SER A 55 5.62 -6.87 -12.89
C SER A 55 5.52 -7.34 -11.45
N GLY A 56 5.82 -6.50 -10.46
CA GLY A 56 5.69 -6.86 -9.06
C GLY A 56 4.24 -7.25 -8.64
N GLY A 57 3.21 -6.86 -9.41
CA GLY A 57 1.84 -7.34 -9.20
C GLY A 57 1.70 -8.84 -9.46
N SER A 58 2.53 -9.38 -10.35
CA SER A 58 2.66 -10.83 -10.57
C SER A 58 3.14 -11.58 -9.33
N LEU A 59 3.89 -10.94 -8.42
CA LEU A 59 4.30 -11.58 -7.16
C LEU A 59 3.10 -11.82 -6.24
N ASN A 60 2.26 -10.80 -6.06
CA ASN A 60 1.02 -10.92 -5.27
C ASN A 60 0.06 -11.93 -5.90
N LEU A 61 -0.07 -11.92 -7.24
CA LEU A 61 -0.85 -12.92 -7.96
C LEU A 61 -0.34 -14.34 -7.74
N SER A 62 0.97 -14.55 -7.90
CA SER A 62 1.59 -15.86 -7.72
C SER A 62 1.44 -16.38 -6.29
N MET A 63 1.57 -15.52 -5.27
CA MET A 63 1.31 -15.94 -3.89
C MET A 63 -0.15 -16.35 -3.66
N LEU A 64 -1.13 -15.58 -4.17
CA LEU A 64 -2.55 -15.95 -4.10
C LEU A 64 -2.81 -17.31 -4.77
N LEU A 65 -2.32 -17.50 -5.99
CA LEU A 65 -2.51 -18.73 -6.77
C LEU A 65 -1.72 -19.93 -6.19
N SER A 66 -0.69 -19.68 -5.38
CA SER A 66 0.00 -20.69 -4.57
C SER A 66 -0.80 -21.09 -3.32
N GLY A 67 -1.96 -20.46 -3.08
CA GLY A 67 -2.85 -20.76 -1.96
C GLY A 67 -2.59 -19.96 -0.68
N LEU A 68 -1.76 -18.91 -0.73
CA LEU A 68 -1.54 -18.04 0.43
C LEU A 68 -2.72 -17.09 0.61
N SER A 69 -3.13 -16.93 1.87
CA SER A 69 -4.11 -15.91 2.25
C SER A 69 -3.50 -14.50 2.16
N PRO A 70 -4.32 -13.44 1.96
CA PRO A 70 -3.86 -12.05 2.03
C PRO A 70 -3.05 -11.71 3.29
N ASN A 71 -3.41 -12.28 4.44
CA ASN A 71 -2.66 -12.08 5.69
C ASN A 71 -1.26 -12.73 5.64
N GLU A 72 -1.14 -13.92 5.06
CA GLU A 72 0.16 -14.56 4.84
C GLU A 72 1.00 -13.76 3.84
N ILE A 73 0.39 -13.24 2.78
CA ILE A 73 1.05 -12.36 1.81
C ILE A 73 1.61 -11.11 2.51
N CYS A 74 0.81 -10.45 3.35
CA CYS A 74 1.30 -9.34 4.18
C CYS A 74 2.50 -9.77 5.05
N GLN A 75 2.44 -10.95 5.66
CA GLN A 75 3.54 -11.46 6.48
C GLN A 75 4.81 -11.73 5.66
N ARG A 76 4.68 -12.25 4.43
CA ARG A 76 5.81 -12.47 3.52
C ARG A 76 6.49 -11.15 3.15
N TRP A 77 5.72 -10.11 2.85
CA TRP A 77 6.25 -8.77 2.59
C TRP A 77 6.95 -8.17 3.82
N ARG A 78 6.34 -8.25 5.02
CA ARG A 78 6.94 -7.72 6.26
C ARG A 78 8.27 -8.35 6.62
N THR A 79 8.45 -9.63 6.29
CA THR A 79 9.66 -10.40 6.63
C THR A 79 10.67 -10.46 5.48
N LEU A 80 10.36 -9.87 4.33
CA LEU A 80 11.31 -9.77 3.22
C LEU A 80 12.49 -8.91 3.61
N ARG A 81 13.70 -9.46 3.51
CA ARG A 81 14.92 -8.69 3.70
C ARG A 81 15.26 -7.99 2.38
N LEU A 82 15.30 -6.66 2.39
CA LEU A 82 15.59 -5.88 1.18
C LEU A 82 16.94 -6.26 0.55
N ILE A 83 17.94 -6.63 1.35
CA ILE A 83 19.24 -7.09 0.83
C ILE A 83 19.13 -8.36 -0.03
N ASP A 84 18.08 -9.17 0.14
CA ASP A 84 17.83 -10.36 -0.69
C ASP A 84 17.12 -10.05 -2.00
N THR A 85 16.76 -8.79 -2.25
CA THR A 85 16.21 -8.32 -3.53
C THR A 85 17.29 -7.73 -4.46
N ILE A 86 18.49 -7.50 -3.93
CA ILE A 86 19.63 -7.00 -4.69
C ILE A 86 20.60 -8.16 -4.91
N SER A 87 20.86 -8.48 -6.18
CA SER A 87 22.14 -9.07 -6.56
C SER A 87 22.90 -8.01 -7.35
N PHE A 88 24.09 -7.64 -6.89
CA PHE A 88 24.99 -6.84 -7.70
C PHE A 88 25.51 -7.71 -8.85
N LEU A 89 25.62 -7.15 -10.05
CA LEU A 89 26.35 -7.80 -11.13
C LEU A 89 27.82 -8.06 -10.74
N PRO A 90 28.50 -9.06 -11.32
CA PRO A 90 29.93 -9.23 -11.16
C PRO A 90 30.69 -7.93 -11.48
N LEU A 91 31.73 -7.61 -10.70
CA LEU A 91 32.52 -6.36 -10.85
C LEU A 91 33.09 -6.18 -12.26
N GLU A 92 33.38 -7.29 -12.95
CA GLU A 92 33.90 -7.32 -14.33
C GLU A 92 32.89 -6.85 -15.37
N ASP A 93 31.59 -6.96 -15.11
CA ASP A 93 30.54 -6.53 -16.03
C ASP A 93 30.18 -5.05 -15.84
N TYR A 94 30.42 -4.48 -14.65
CA TYR A 94 30.41 -3.02 -14.46
C TYR A 94 31.50 -2.31 -15.25
N LEU A 95 32.63 -2.99 -15.52
CA LEU A 95 33.72 -2.46 -16.35
C LEU A 95 33.41 -2.53 -17.86
N LYS A 96 32.34 -3.24 -18.27
CA LYS A 96 31.86 -3.35 -19.65
C LYS A 96 30.59 -2.52 -19.85
N VAL A 97 30.69 -1.21 -19.59
CA VAL A 97 29.57 -0.24 -19.69
C VAL A 97 28.80 -0.34 -21.02
N GLU A 98 29.48 -0.72 -22.11
CA GLU A 98 28.89 -0.88 -23.44
C GLU A 98 27.94 -2.09 -23.59
N ASN A 99 28.00 -3.08 -22.69
CA ASN A 99 27.22 -4.34 -22.76
C ASN A 99 26.32 -4.60 -21.53
N LEU A 100 26.19 -3.62 -20.64
CA LEU A 100 25.40 -3.71 -19.41
C LEU A 100 23.90 -3.79 -19.74
N GLN A 101 23.23 -4.88 -19.34
CA GLN A 101 21.80 -5.14 -19.63
C GLN A 101 20.85 -4.87 -18.45
N GLY A 102 21.39 -4.53 -17.27
CA GLY A 102 20.66 -4.22 -16.03
C GLY A 102 21.64 -3.78 -14.94
N LEU A 103 21.16 -3.24 -13.82
CA LEU A 103 22.02 -2.87 -12.68
C LEU A 103 22.09 -3.96 -11.59
N GLY A 104 21.27 -5.01 -11.71
CA GLY A 104 21.33 -6.18 -10.84
C GLY A 104 21.10 -7.50 -11.59
N ASP A 105 21.27 -8.61 -10.85
CA ASP A 105 21.05 -9.97 -11.33
C ASP A 105 19.74 -10.56 -10.76
N THR A 106 19.09 -11.43 -11.53
CA THR A 106 17.83 -12.09 -11.18
C THR A 106 18.00 -13.29 -10.24
N ASP A 107 19.23 -13.76 -10.03
CA ASP A 107 19.54 -14.92 -9.16
C ASP A 107 19.04 -14.76 -7.72
N ALA A 108 19.11 -13.55 -7.16
CA ALA A 108 18.55 -13.26 -5.84
C ALA A 108 17.02 -13.44 -5.82
N PHE A 109 16.32 -12.98 -6.86
CA PHE A 109 14.89 -13.19 -6.97
C PHE A 109 14.56 -14.68 -7.08
N ARG A 110 15.28 -15.39 -7.93
CA ARG A 110 15.10 -16.82 -8.17
C ARG A 110 15.32 -17.67 -6.92
N HIS A 111 16.41 -17.44 -6.20
CA HIS A 111 16.84 -18.33 -5.12
C HIS A 111 16.45 -17.86 -3.73
N LYS A 112 16.06 -16.59 -3.57
CA LYS A 112 15.72 -16.02 -2.26
C LYS A 112 14.30 -15.46 -2.22
N VAL A 113 13.95 -14.57 -3.15
CA VAL A 113 12.66 -13.85 -3.09
C VAL A 113 11.47 -14.75 -3.40
N LEU A 114 11.47 -15.47 -4.53
CA LEU A 114 10.35 -16.35 -4.89
C LEU A 114 10.13 -17.48 -3.86
N PRO A 115 11.19 -18.15 -3.35
CA PRO A 115 11.03 -19.13 -2.26
C PRO A 115 10.55 -18.50 -0.95
N HIS A 116 11.07 -17.32 -0.59
CA HIS A 116 10.62 -16.60 0.61
C HIS A 116 9.12 -16.26 0.54
N PHE A 117 8.65 -15.88 -0.64
CA PHE A 117 7.23 -15.63 -0.90
C PHE A 117 6.38 -16.91 -0.98
N GLY A 118 7.00 -18.09 -0.99
CA GLY A 118 6.28 -19.37 -1.05
C GLY A 118 5.54 -19.58 -2.37
N ILE A 119 6.10 -19.07 -3.46
CA ILE A 119 5.51 -19.23 -4.80
C ILE A 119 5.73 -20.68 -5.27
N ASP A 120 4.64 -21.38 -5.55
CA ASP A 120 4.62 -22.77 -6.02
C ASP A 120 3.98 -22.85 -7.41
N PHE A 121 4.82 -22.91 -8.44
CA PHE A 121 4.36 -23.04 -9.83
C PHE A 121 3.57 -24.32 -10.10
N THR A 122 3.85 -25.42 -9.40
CA THR A 122 3.05 -26.64 -9.58
C THR A 122 1.62 -26.42 -9.10
N ALA A 123 1.45 -25.76 -7.95
CA ALA A 123 0.14 -25.40 -7.43
C ALA A 123 -0.57 -24.39 -8.35
N ILE A 124 0.13 -23.32 -8.78
CA ILE A 124 -0.41 -22.29 -9.68
C ILE A 124 -0.98 -22.90 -10.95
N ASN A 125 -0.24 -23.81 -11.60
CA ASN A 125 -0.64 -24.36 -12.89
C ASN A 125 -1.83 -25.33 -12.82
N GLN A 126 -2.19 -25.78 -11.60
CA GLN A 126 -3.31 -26.69 -11.32
C GLN A 126 -4.57 -25.97 -10.79
N VAL A 127 -4.54 -24.65 -10.64
CA VAL A 127 -5.71 -23.88 -10.18
C VAL A 127 -6.87 -23.98 -11.17
N ASP A 128 -8.05 -24.39 -10.70
CA ASP A 128 -9.27 -24.47 -11.50
C ASP A 128 -10.38 -23.50 -11.06
N THR A 129 -10.24 -22.89 -9.87
CA THR A 129 -11.28 -22.02 -9.28
C THR A 129 -11.34 -20.63 -9.90
N VAL A 130 -10.28 -20.20 -10.57
CA VAL A 130 -10.15 -18.87 -11.18
C VAL A 130 -9.29 -18.96 -12.44
N ARG A 131 -9.54 -18.09 -13.42
CA ARG A 131 -8.62 -17.90 -14.55
C ARG A 131 -7.65 -16.80 -14.21
N ALA A 132 -6.37 -16.99 -14.50
CA ALA A 132 -5.38 -15.95 -14.26
C ALA A 132 -4.36 -15.80 -15.40
N SER A 133 -3.87 -14.58 -15.57
CA SER A 133 -2.86 -14.23 -16.57
C SER A 133 -1.72 -13.38 -16.04
N TYR A 134 -0.60 -13.49 -16.73
CA TYR A 134 0.63 -12.76 -16.50
C TYR A 134 1.05 -12.02 -17.76
N ASN A 135 1.57 -10.81 -17.63
CA ASN A 135 1.98 -9.98 -18.78
C ASN A 135 3.49 -9.89 -18.87
N VAL A 136 4.03 -10.20 -20.06
CA VAL A 136 5.45 -10.00 -20.39
C VAL A 136 5.57 -9.30 -21.74
N LEU A 137 6.60 -8.49 -21.92
CA LEU A 137 6.91 -7.87 -23.21
C LEU A 137 7.72 -8.85 -24.05
N ASP A 138 7.16 -9.29 -25.19
CA ASP A 138 7.95 -9.93 -26.24
C ASP A 138 8.77 -8.85 -26.95
N TYR A 139 10.06 -8.79 -26.64
CA TYR A 139 10.92 -7.74 -27.14
C TYR A 139 11.12 -7.84 -28.65
N ALA A 140 11.20 -9.03 -29.23
CA ALA A 140 11.45 -9.16 -30.67
C ALA A 140 10.28 -8.59 -31.48
N ASN A 141 9.05 -8.91 -31.05
CA ASN A 141 7.82 -8.51 -31.74
C ASN A 141 7.25 -7.16 -31.26
N LYS A 142 7.75 -6.62 -30.14
CA LYS A 142 7.26 -5.38 -29.50
C LYS A 142 5.77 -5.46 -29.14
N ILE A 143 5.35 -6.61 -28.62
CA ILE A 143 3.97 -6.87 -28.20
C ILE A 143 3.92 -7.33 -26.74
N VAL A 144 2.84 -6.97 -26.05
CA VAL A 144 2.51 -7.57 -24.75
C VAL A 144 1.99 -8.99 -24.99
N LYS A 145 2.69 -9.97 -24.41
CA LYS A 145 2.31 -11.37 -24.42
C LYS A 145 1.63 -11.72 -23.10
N VAL A 146 0.39 -12.19 -23.19
CA VAL A 146 -0.40 -12.69 -22.07
C VAL A 146 -0.08 -14.18 -21.90
N ILE A 147 0.33 -14.58 -20.70
CA ILE A 147 0.66 -15.97 -20.34
C ILE A 147 -0.38 -16.46 -19.35
N SER A 148 -1.02 -17.60 -19.66
CA SER A 148 -1.95 -18.26 -18.75
C SER A 148 -1.22 -18.77 -17.51
N HIS A 149 -1.83 -18.67 -16.34
CA HIS A 149 -1.30 -19.29 -15.12
C HIS A 149 -1.09 -20.81 -15.24
N ARG A 150 -1.72 -21.50 -16.21
CA ARG A 150 -1.49 -22.93 -16.47
C ARG A 150 -0.14 -23.22 -17.14
N GLU A 151 0.46 -22.21 -17.75
CA GLU A 151 1.71 -22.29 -18.51
C GLU A 151 2.79 -21.39 -17.92
N ILE A 152 2.49 -20.66 -16.85
CA ILE A 152 3.45 -19.79 -16.18
C ILE A 152 4.50 -20.64 -15.49
N ASP A 153 5.73 -20.13 -15.46
CA ASP A 153 6.82 -20.69 -14.67
C ASP A 153 7.74 -19.58 -14.18
N GLU A 154 8.76 -19.99 -13.45
CA GLU A 154 9.75 -19.12 -12.81
C GLU A 154 10.37 -18.13 -13.80
N ASP A 155 10.83 -18.61 -14.96
CA ASP A 155 11.46 -17.76 -15.96
C ASP A 155 10.54 -16.66 -16.46
N MET A 156 9.25 -16.97 -16.66
CA MET A 156 8.30 -16.00 -17.19
C MET A 156 7.80 -15.02 -16.12
N VAL A 157 7.74 -15.40 -14.84
CA VAL A 157 7.52 -14.44 -13.75
C VAL A 157 8.72 -13.50 -13.62
N ILE A 158 9.95 -14.03 -13.66
CA ILE A 158 11.17 -13.21 -13.65
C ILE A 158 11.19 -12.28 -14.88
N ALA A 159 10.83 -12.76 -16.06
CA ALA A 159 10.73 -11.95 -17.26
C ALA A 159 9.77 -10.79 -17.07
N GLY A 160 8.58 -11.06 -16.51
CA GLY A 160 7.57 -10.05 -16.22
C GLY A 160 8.02 -8.98 -15.24
N MET A 161 9.05 -9.26 -14.43
CA MET A 161 9.66 -8.32 -13.48
C MET A 161 10.98 -7.72 -13.98
N SER A 162 11.44 -8.14 -15.17
CA SER A 162 12.73 -7.74 -15.72
C SER A 162 12.67 -6.37 -16.37
N LEU A 163 12.58 -5.34 -15.53
CA LEU A 163 12.46 -3.96 -15.98
C LEU A 163 13.77 -3.47 -16.61
N PRO A 164 13.75 -2.88 -17.82
CA PRO A 164 14.97 -2.44 -18.52
C PRO A 164 15.84 -1.51 -17.67
N GLY A 165 17.11 -1.85 -17.47
CA GLY A 165 18.04 -1.08 -16.64
C GLY A 165 18.02 -1.46 -15.15
N VAL A 166 17.04 -2.23 -14.70
CA VAL A 166 17.03 -2.84 -13.35
C VAL A 166 17.54 -4.29 -13.44
N PHE A 167 16.89 -5.12 -14.25
CA PHE A 167 17.26 -6.53 -14.45
C PHE A 167 17.47 -6.85 -15.93
N PRO A 168 18.33 -7.83 -16.25
CA PRO A 168 18.53 -8.29 -17.63
C PRO A 168 17.26 -8.95 -18.20
N PRO A 169 17.08 -8.95 -19.54
CA PRO A 169 16.01 -9.71 -20.19
C PRO A 169 16.15 -11.22 -19.97
N VAL A 170 15.02 -11.91 -19.93
CA VAL A 170 14.97 -13.38 -19.91
C VAL A 170 14.93 -13.91 -21.34
N ARG A 171 15.79 -14.89 -21.64
CA ARG A 171 15.84 -15.58 -22.92
C ARG A 171 15.26 -16.98 -22.79
N LYS A 172 14.19 -17.28 -23.53
CA LYS A 172 13.50 -18.57 -23.42
C LYS A 172 12.85 -18.97 -24.73
N ASN A 173 13.02 -20.23 -25.13
CA ASN A 173 12.45 -20.79 -26.37
C ASN A 173 12.75 -19.93 -27.62
N GLY A 174 13.95 -19.35 -27.69
CA GLY A 174 14.37 -18.44 -28.78
C GLY A 174 13.83 -17.01 -28.69
N GLY A 175 12.96 -16.70 -27.73
CA GLY A 175 12.43 -15.35 -27.48
C GLY A 175 13.25 -14.55 -26.46
N ILE A 176 12.99 -13.24 -26.42
CA ILE A 176 13.53 -12.28 -25.44
C ILE A 176 12.34 -11.63 -24.75
N TYR A 177 12.26 -11.76 -23.43
CA TYR A 177 11.12 -11.32 -22.63
C TYR A 177 11.56 -10.35 -21.53
N LEU A 178 10.74 -9.33 -21.31
CA LEU A 178 10.99 -8.21 -20.39
C LEU A 178 9.70 -7.83 -19.65
N ASP A 179 9.85 -6.97 -18.65
CA ASP A 179 8.72 -6.32 -17.98
C ASP A 179 7.97 -5.39 -18.96
N THR A 180 6.66 -5.26 -18.78
CA THR A 180 5.81 -4.40 -19.61
C THR A 180 5.66 -2.98 -19.08
N GLY A 181 6.30 -2.57 -17.98
CA GLY A 181 6.08 -1.25 -17.34
C GLY A 181 6.31 -0.02 -18.25
N PHE A 182 7.14 -0.14 -19.29
CA PHE A 182 7.31 0.91 -20.32
C PHE A 182 6.29 0.89 -21.46
N VAL A 183 5.30 0.00 -21.38
CA VAL A 183 4.27 -0.20 -22.40
C VAL A 183 2.88 -0.19 -21.77
N GLN A 184 2.68 -1.02 -20.75
CA GLN A 184 1.39 -1.24 -20.10
C GLN A 184 1.58 -1.95 -18.74
N ASP A 185 1.20 -1.29 -17.64
CA ASP A 185 1.27 -1.87 -16.30
C ASP A 185 0.00 -2.61 -15.86
N ALA A 186 -1.14 -2.37 -16.51
CA ALA A 186 -2.42 -2.99 -16.17
C ALA A 186 -3.11 -3.45 -17.45
N ASN A 187 -3.51 -4.72 -17.58
CA ASN A 187 -4.13 -5.24 -18.80
C ASN A 187 -5.65 -5.42 -18.65
N LEU A 188 -6.37 -4.30 -18.65
CA LEU A 188 -7.83 -4.29 -18.49
C LEU A 188 -8.52 -4.96 -19.68
N ILE A 189 -7.98 -4.79 -20.89
CA ILE A 189 -8.59 -5.37 -22.10
C ILE A 189 -8.54 -6.90 -22.08
N GLU A 190 -7.53 -7.50 -21.43
CA GLU A 190 -7.56 -8.95 -21.21
C GLU A 190 -8.72 -9.36 -20.29
N ALA A 191 -8.95 -8.65 -19.18
CA ALA A 191 -10.12 -8.89 -18.33
C ALA A 191 -11.44 -8.74 -19.09
N VAL A 192 -11.54 -7.73 -19.96
CA VAL A 192 -12.70 -7.51 -20.85
C VAL A 192 -12.92 -8.71 -21.78
N LYS A 193 -11.86 -9.25 -22.40
CA LYS A 193 -11.94 -10.43 -23.28
C LYS A 193 -12.40 -11.69 -22.55
N GLN A 194 -12.11 -11.79 -21.25
CA GLN A 194 -12.60 -12.87 -20.39
C GLN A 194 -14.08 -12.69 -19.97
N GLY A 195 -14.73 -11.62 -20.44
CA GLY A 195 -16.12 -11.31 -20.16
C GLY A 195 -16.34 -10.64 -18.81
N ALA A 196 -15.32 -9.98 -18.24
CA ALA A 196 -15.48 -9.21 -17.01
C ALA A 196 -16.47 -8.06 -17.22
N GLU A 197 -17.30 -7.82 -16.20
CA GLU A 197 -18.27 -6.73 -16.10
C GLU A 197 -17.93 -5.78 -14.94
N GLU A 198 -17.01 -6.18 -14.07
CA GLU A 198 -16.54 -5.37 -12.94
C GLU A 198 -15.04 -5.62 -12.75
N ILE A 199 -14.22 -4.58 -12.94
CA ILE A 199 -12.75 -4.69 -12.94
C ILE A 199 -12.20 -3.90 -11.76
N TRP A 200 -11.46 -4.55 -10.88
CA TRP A 200 -10.82 -3.95 -9.71
C TRP A 200 -9.31 -3.82 -9.94
N ILE A 201 -8.79 -2.61 -9.84
CA ILE A 201 -7.39 -2.27 -10.15
C ILE A 201 -6.72 -1.78 -8.87
N LEU A 202 -5.63 -2.44 -8.47
CA LEU A 202 -4.86 -2.07 -7.27
C LEU A 202 -3.65 -1.21 -7.65
N TRP A 203 -3.87 0.09 -7.83
CA TRP A 203 -2.92 0.99 -8.46
C TRP A 203 -1.92 1.60 -7.45
N GLY A 204 -0.62 1.39 -7.69
CA GLY A 204 0.46 1.91 -6.83
C GLY A 204 1.46 2.87 -7.50
N LEU A 205 1.32 3.12 -8.80
CA LEU A 205 2.21 4.02 -9.55
C LEU A 205 1.79 5.47 -9.39
N GLY A 206 2.76 6.40 -9.28
CA GLY A 206 2.48 7.82 -9.13
C GLY A 206 1.72 8.38 -10.33
N ASN A 207 0.76 9.26 -10.08
CA ASN A 207 0.07 10.04 -11.11
C ASN A 207 -0.18 11.44 -10.57
N THR A 208 0.82 12.32 -10.73
CA THR A 208 0.82 13.67 -10.17
C THR A 208 1.10 14.70 -11.27
N GLY A 209 0.86 15.98 -11.00
CA GLY A 209 1.14 17.09 -11.90
C GLY A 209 2.56 17.64 -11.78
N VAL A 210 3.39 17.03 -10.93
CA VAL A 210 4.72 17.55 -10.60
C VAL A 210 5.77 16.87 -11.48
N TYR A 211 6.52 17.66 -12.24
CA TYR A 211 7.65 17.21 -13.05
C TYR A 211 8.96 17.44 -12.29
N ARG A 212 9.83 16.43 -12.19
CA ARG A 212 11.05 16.47 -11.37
C ARG A 212 12.32 16.26 -12.19
N GLY A 213 13.39 16.94 -11.78
CA GLY A 213 14.73 16.72 -12.31
C GLY A 213 15.47 15.59 -11.59
N GLY A 214 16.59 15.15 -12.17
CA GLY A 214 17.46 14.09 -11.63
C GLY A 214 17.23 12.73 -12.28
N VAL A 215 18.31 11.95 -12.46
CA VAL A 215 18.30 10.72 -13.26
C VAL A 215 17.25 9.71 -12.80
N LEU A 216 17.13 9.49 -11.48
CA LEU A 216 16.13 8.58 -10.91
C LEU A 216 14.69 9.05 -11.22
N HIS A 217 14.39 10.34 -11.00
CA HIS A 217 13.05 10.87 -11.25
C HIS A 217 12.72 10.89 -12.75
N LEU A 218 13.69 11.20 -13.61
CA LEU A 218 13.53 11.13 -15.06
C LEU A 218 13.19 9.70 -15.53
N TYR A 219 13.82 8.69 -14.95
CA TYR A 219 13.53 7.30 -15.26
C TYR A 219 12.14 6.87 -14.75
N VAL A 220 11.83 7.16 -13.48
CA VAL A 220 10.54 6.78 -12.87
C VAL A 220 9.36 7.51 -13.52
N GLN A 221 9.48 8.81 -13.82
CA GLN A 221 8.40 9.55 -14.45
C GLN A 221 8.12 9.03 -15.87
N MET A 222 9.11 8.49 -16.60
CA MET A 222 8.88 7.89 -17.91
C MET A 222 8.01 6.63 -17.81
N LEU A 223 8.27 5.81 -16.78
CA LEU A 223 7.42 4.67 -16.44
C LEU A 223 6.01 5.13 -16.07
N GLU A 224 5.89 6.10 -15.16
CA GLU A 224 4.59 6.61 -14.71
C GLU A 224 3.78 7.26 -15.86
N VAL A 225 4.44 7.97 -16.78
CA VAL A 225 3.80 8.51 -18.00
C VAL A 225 3.27 7.39 -18.87
N SER A 226 4.09 6.37 -19.14
CA SER A 226 3.68 5.22 -19.94
C SER A 226 2.50 4.49 -19.29
N ALA A 227 2.63 4.12 -18.03
CA ALA A 227 1.64 3.37 -17.27
C ALA A 227 0.28 4.06 -17.21
N ASN A 228 0.26 5.34 -16.80
CA ASN A 228 -0.98 6.10 -16.67
C ASN A 228 -1.61 6.39 -18.03
N THR A 229 -0.80 6.65 -19.06
CA THR A 229 -1.32 6.83 -20.43
C THR A 229 -1.96 5.54 -20.94
N ALA A 230 -1.31 4.40 -20.76
CA ALA A 230 -1.83 3.10 -21.15
C ALA A 230 -3.12 2.73 -20.40
N LEU A 231 -3.20 3.00 -19.09
CA LEU A 231 -4.42 2.84 -18.31
C LEU A 231 -5.56 3.69 -18.89
N ASN A 232 -5.32 4.99 -19.07
CA ASN A 232 -6.34 5.91 -19.59
C ASN A 232 -6.81 5.53 -21.00
N ASN A 233 -5.92 5.05 -21.86
CA ASN A 233 -6.27 4.57 -23.20
C ASN A 233 -7.18 3.32 -23.13
N GLN A 234 -6.90 2.39 -22.23
CA GLN A 234 -7.76 1.21 -22.05
C GLN A 234 -9.12 1.56 -21.44
N LEU A 235 -9.18 2.53 -20.53
CA LEU A 235 -10.45 3.04 -20.01
C LEU A 235 -11.29 3.71 -21.10
N ALA A 236 -10.67 4.43 -22.04
CA ALA A 236 -11.36 4.99 -23.20
C ALA A 236 -11.97 3.88 -24.10
N ILE A 237 -11.22 2.80 -24.33
CA ILE A 237 -11.72 1.62 -25.06
C ILE A 237 -12.92 0.99 -24.33
N ILE A 238 -12.85 0.85 -23.01
CA ILE A 238 -13.97 0.31 -22.21
C ILE A 238 -15.17 1.25 -22.27
N HIS A 239 -14.97 2.56 -22.27
CA HIS A 239 -16.06 3.53 -22.42
C HIS A 239 -16.78 3.37 -23.77
N GLU A 240 -16.03 3.24 -24.87
CA GLU A 240 -16.61 2.96 -26.19
C GLU A 240 -17.33 1.61 -26.22
N LEU A 241 -16.75 0.58 -25.60
CA LEU A 241 -17.36 -0.74 -25.49
C LEU A 241 -18.66 -0.70 -24.68
N ASN A 242 -18.72 0.07 -23.60
CA ASN A 242 -19.94 0.24 -22.81
C ASN A 242 -21.08 0.84 -23.63
N GLN A 243 -20.80 1.83 -24.49
CA GLN A 243 -21.80 2.39 -25.41
C GLN A 243 -22.30 1.36 -26.44
N ARG A 244 -21.48 0.38 -26.80
CA ARG A 244 -21.87 -0.75 -27.68
C ARG A 244 -22.69 -1.78 -26.90
N ILE A 245 -22.28 -2.12 -25.68
CA ILE A 245 -23.00 -3.05 -24.79
C ILE A 245 -24.43 -2.56 -24.51
N GLU A 246 -24.61 -1.26 -24.26
CA GLU A 246 -25.94 -0.65 -24.08
C GLU A 246 -26.86 -0.82 -25.31
N LYS A 247 -26.27 -1.00 -26.49
CA LYS A 247 -26.97 -1.25 -27.76
C LYS A 247 -27.06 -2.75 -28.10
N ASN A 248 -26.77 -3.63 -27.14
CA ASN A 248 -26.70 -5.09 -27.29
C ASN A 248 -25.61 -5.59 -28.25
N ASP A 249 -24.57 -4.78 -28.50
CA ASP A 249 -23.36 -5.19 -29.21
C ASP A 249 -22.24 -5.47 -28.19
N SER A 250 -22.19 -6.73 -27.75
CA SER A 250 -21.29 -7.20 -26.71
C SER A 250 -20.35 -8.28 -27.25
N PRO A 251 -19.20 -7.91 -27.85
CA PRO A 251 -18.31 -8.85 -28.53
C PRO A 251 -17.70 -9.91 -27.63
N TYR A 252 -17.65 -9.69 -26.30
CA TYR A 252 -17.08 -10.63 -25.33
C TYR A 252 -18.12 -11.20 -24.34
N GLY A 253 -19.41 -11.00 -24.63
CA GLY A 253 -20.51 -11.65 -23.90
C GLY A 253 -20.86 -11.00 -22.55
N GLN A 254 -20.49 -9.75 -22.32
CA GLN A 254 -21.05 -8.92 -21.25
C GLN A 254 -22.55 -8.71 -21.44
N SER A 255 -23.30 -8.75 -20.35
CA SER A 255 -24.73 -8.49 -20.24
C SER A 255 -25.06 -7.08 -19.76
N GLN A 256 -24.07 -6.36 -19.24
CA GLN A 256 -24.20 -5.00 -18.72
C GLN A 256 -22.91 -4.20 -18.93
N PRO A 257 -22.99 -2.85 -18.93
CA PRO A 257 -21.81 -2.00 -19.00
C PRO A 257 -20.79 -2.34 -17.92
N ILE A 258 -19.52 -2.35 -18.33
CA ILE A 258 -18.37 -2.69 -17.50
C ILE A 258 -18.09 -1.57 -16.51
N GLN A 259 -18.00 -1.91 -15.24
CA GLN A 259 -17.58 -1.02 -14.16
C GLN A 259 -16.09 -1.19 -13.87
N VAL A 260 -15.43 -0.09 -13.52
CA VAL A 260 -14.00 -0.09 -13.19
C VAL A 260 -13.80 0.60 -11.84
N HIS A 261 -13.16 -0.12 -10.93
CA HIS A 261 -12.79 0.33 -9.60
C HIS A 261 -11.28 0.49 -9.52
N VAL A 262 -10.81 1.66 -9.13
CA VAL A 262 -9.37 1.95 -8.97
C VAL A 262 -9.11 2.28 -7.51
N ILE A 263 -8.50 1.34 -6.79
CA ILE A 263 -8.02 1.57 -5.43
C ILE A 263 -6.58 2.06 -5.56
N ARG A 264 -6.32 3.25 -5.02
CA ARG A 264 -5.03 3.93 -5.09
C ARG A 264 -4.83 4.76 -3.83
N PRO A 265 -3.58 5.15 -3.52
CA PRO A 265 -3.36 6.14 -2.48
C PRO A 265 -3.73 7.54 -2.97
N ASP A 266 -4.00 8.44 -2.03
CA ASP A 266 -4.26 9.85 -2.32
C ASP A 266 -3.01 10.65 -2.63
N TYR A 267 -1.86 10.21 -2.13
CA TYR A 267 -0.54 10.75 -2.40
C TYR A 267 0.36 9.66 -2.98
N PRO A 268 1.35 9.99 -3.82
CA PRO A 268 2.23 8.99 -4.41
C PRO A 268 2.98 8.20 -3.33
N LEU A 269 3.06 6.88 -3.53
CA LEU A 269 3.88 6.02 -2.67
C LEU A 269 5.36 6.38 -2.81
N PRO A 270 6.14 6.34 -1.70
CA PRO A 270 7.59 6.47 -1.77
C PRO A 270 8.20 5.48 -2.78
N LEU A 271 9.29 5.89 -3.42
CA LEU A 271 9.99 5.06 -4.38
C LEU A 271 10.82 3.98 -3.68
N ASP A 272 11.16 2.91 -4.39
CA ASP A 272 11.93 1.78 -3.85
C ASP A 272 13.23 2.19 -3.11
N PRO A 273 14.01 3.21 -3.53
CA PRO A 273 15.15 3.69 -2.74
C PRO A 273 14.81 4.11 -1.30
N ASP A 274 13.59 4.60 -1.05
CA ASP A 274 13.16 4.98 0.30
C ASP A 274 12.93 3.76 1.21
N LEU A 275 12.59 2.59 0.65
CA LEU A 275 12.59 1.32 1.38
C LEU A 275 14.01 0.92 1.78
N TYR A 276 14.96 0.95 0.84
CA TYR A 276 16.36 0.60 1.12
C TYR A 276 17.04 1.55 2.11
N LEU A 277 16.66 2.83 2.10
CA LEU A 277 17.15 3.83 3.05
C LEU A 277 16.42 3.80 4.41
N GLY A 278 15.44 2.91 4.59
CA GLY A 278 14.67 2.78 5.83
C GLY A 278 13.78 3.99 6.14
N LYS A 279 13.43 4.79 5.13
CA LYS A 279 12.50 5.94 5.29
C LYS A 279 11.03 5.50 5.34
N ILE A 280 10.76 4.28 4.89
CA ILE A 280 9.49 3.57 5.00
C ILE A 280 9.79 2.06 5.03
N ASP A 281 8.86 1.26 5.55
CA ASP A 281 8.92 -0.19 5.55
C ASP A 281 7.68 -0.82 4.91
N HIS A 282 7.74 -2.14 4.67
CA HIS A 282 6.62 -2.87 4.10
C HIS A 282 5.38 -2.89 5.03
N THR A 283 5.57 -2.84 6.35
CA THR A 283 4.46 -2.77 7.33
C THR A 283 3.62 -1.52 7.09
N THR A 284 4.26 -0.35 7.00
CA THR A 284 3.61 0.93 6.75
C THR A 284 2.90 0.92 5.40
N LEU A 285 3.54 0.42 4.34
CA LEU A 285 2.90 0.35 3.01
C LEU A 285 1.66 -0.54 3.01
N ILE A 286 1.71 -1.70 3.68
CA ILE A 286 0.56 -2.59 3.85
C ILE A 286 -0.59 -1.87 4.56
N GLU A 287 -0.29 -1.17 5.66
CA GLU A 287 -1.30 -0.46 6.45
C GLU A 287 -1.91 0.72 5.69
N MET A 288 -1.11 1.42 4.87
CA MET A 288 -1.63 2.43 3.93
C MET A 288 -2.62 1.82 2.95
N GLY A 289 -2.26 0.69 2.31
CA GLY A 289 -3.15 0.03 1.35
C GLY A 289 -4.44 -0.49 1.98
N TYR A 290 -4.36 -0.99 3.21
CA TYR A 290 -5.54 -1.41 3.96
C TYR A 290 -6.47 -0.22 4.26
N ALA A 291 -5.94 0.88 4.79
CA ALA A 291 -6.71 2.08 5.14
C ALA A 291 -7.35 2.75 3.89
N ASP A 292 -6.58 2.89 2.81
CA ASP A 292 -7.09 3.44 1.55
C ASP A 292 -8.20 2.57 0.96
N SER A 293 -8.05 1.25 1.01
CA SER A 293 -9.09 0.33 0.54
C SER A 293 -10.35 0.39 1.41
N LYS A 294 -10.22 0.51 2.74
CA LYS A 294 -11.37 0.66 3.63
C LYS A 294 -12.14 1.93 3.34
N THR A 295 -11.41 3.04 3.19
CA THR A 295 -11.98 4.33 2.79
C THR A 295 -12.70 4.23 1.44
N TYR A 296 -12.08 3.58 0.45
CA TYR A 296 -12.69 3.38 -0.87
C TYR A 296 -14.00 2.56 -0.78
N LEU A 297 -13.98 1.44 -0.03
CA LEU A 297 -15.13 0.55 0.13
C LEU A 297 -16.30 1.22 0.85
N GLN A 298 -16.03 2.08 1.84
CA GLN A 298 -17.07 2.86 2.52
C GLN A 298 -17.83 3.80 1.55
N HIS A 299 -17.13 4.35 0.55
CA HIS A 299 -17.73 5.26 -0.43
C HIS A 299 -18.30 4.55 -1.66
N LEU A 300 -18.07 3.24 -1.82
CA LEU A 300 -18.45 2.47 -3.00
C LEU A 300 -19.96 2.54 -3.30
N ALA A 301 -20.81 2.43 -2.27
CA ALA A 301 -22.27 2.49 -2.41
C ALA A 301 -22.77 3.85 -2.92
N SER A 302 -22.01 4.92 -2.69
CA SER A 302 -22.32 6.28 -3.15
C SER A 302 -21.68 6.64 -4.49
N SER A 303 -20.81 5.78 -5.03
CA SER A 303 -20.04 6.06 -6.24
C SER A 303 -20.89 5.96 -7.51
N SER A 304 -20.61 6.85 -8.47
CA SER A 304 -21.22 6.77 -9.81
C SER A 304 -20.78 5.48 -10.51
N ARG A 305 -21.69 4.85 -11.25
CA ARG A 305 -21.36 3.70 -12.13
C ARG A 305 -20.58 4.12 -13.38
N GLN A 306 -20.42 5.42 -13.61
CA GLN A 306 -19.61 5.92 -14.73
C GLN A 306 -18.12 5.81 -14.40
N ILE A 307 -17.33 5.37 -15.38
CA ILE A 307 -15.87 5.31 -15.29
C ILE A 307 -15.33 6.75 -15.17
N PRO A 308 -14.61 7.11 -14.09
CA PRO A 308 -14.07 8.45 -13.94
C PRO A 308 -13.03 8.76 -15.00
N PHE A 309 -12.88 10.04 -15.36
CA PHE A 309 -11.72 10.48 -16.13
C PHE A 309 -10.47 10.48 -15.24
N ASN A 310 -9.38 9.85 -15.70
CA ASN A 310 -8.10 9.77 -14.99
C ASN A 310 -8.24 9.27 -13.52
N PRO A 311 -8.84 8.07 -13.30
CA PRO A 311 -9.18 7.61 -11.96
C PRO A 311 -7.96 7.35 -11.06
N SER A 312 -6.77 7.16 -11.66
CA SER A 312 -5.52 7.00 -10.90
C SER A 312 -4.91 8.31 -10.40
N ARG A 313 -5.48 9.49 -10.71
CA ARG A 313 -4.92 10.80 -10.36
C ARG A 313 -4.79 11.01 -8.85
N MET A 314 -3.60 11.37 -8.39
CA MET A 314 -3.27 11.66 -6.99
C MET A 314 -3.16 13.16 -6.74
N HIS A 315 -3.13 13.55 -5.47
CA HIS A 315 -2.74 14.90 -5.06
C HIS A 315 -1.28 15.17 -5.38
N ASP A 316 -0.99 16.41 -5.74
CA ASP A 316 0.38 16.83 -6.01
C ASP A 316 1.20 16.80 -4.73
N PRO A 317 2.35 16.09 -4.72
CA PRO A 317 3.18 15.96 -3.53
C PRO A 317 3.70 17.32 -3.06
N LYS A 318 3.65 17.54 -1.75
CA LYS A 318 4.20 18.72 -1.08
C LYS A 318 5.22 18.29 -0.02
N PRO A 319 6.18 19.16 0.34
CA PRO A 319 7.05 18.92 1.47
C PRO A 319 6.26 18.59 2.74
N GLY A 320 6.59 17.46 3.34
CA GLY A 320 5.84 16.86 4.43
C GLY A 320 6.74 16.16 5.44
N ILE A 321 6.13 15.50 6.41
CA ILE A 321 6.85 14.71 7.41
C ILE A 321 6.11 13.42 7.74
N ARG A 322 6.89 12.35 7.95
CA ARG A 322 6.40 11.05 8.42
C ARG A 322 7.18 10.66 9.66
N PHE A 323 6.52 9.99 10.60
CA PHE A 323 7.20 9.37 11.74
C PHE A 323 6.36 8.23 12.31
N SER A 324 7.03 7.26 12.92
CA SER A 324 6.40 6.11 13.55
C SER A 324 6.64 6.11 15.05
N GLN A 325 5.70 5.54 15.79
CA GLN A 325 5.77 5.42 17.24
C GLN A 325 5.09 4.14 17.70
N THR A 326 5.60 3.59 18.81
CA THR A 326 4.96 2.47 19.51
C THR A 326 4.51 2.93 20.88
N LEU A 327 3.25 2.68 21.19
CA LEU A 327 2.61 3.01 22.45
C LEU A 327 2.21 1.71 23.13
N GLU A 328 2.48 1.59 24.43
CA GLU A 328 2.04 0.45 25.23
C GLU A 328 1.32 0.94 26.49
N GLY A 329 0.22 0.28 26.84
CA GLY A 329 -0.60 0.72 27.96
C GLY A 329 -1.60 -0.29 28.43
N ARG A 330 -2.55 0.21 29.21
CA ARG A 330 -3.60 -0.60 29.83
C ARG A 330 -4.98 -0.02 29.58
N LEU A 331 -5.94 -0.91 29.33
CA LEU A 331 -7.36 -0.64 29.21
C LEU A 331 -8.10 -1.16 30.44
N ASN A 332 -9.05 -0.36 30.93
CA ASN A 332 -9.95 -0.72 32.02
C ASN A 332 -11.38 -0.68 31.47
N PHE A 333 -11.98 -1.85 31.27
CA PHE A 333 -13.35 -1.96 30.77
C PHE A 333 -14.35 -1.58 31.85
N GLN A 334 -15.39 -0.82 31.48
CA GLN A 334 -16.44 -0.44 32.42
C GLN A 334 -17.19 -1.66 33.01
N THR A 335 -17.29 -2.74 32.22
CA THR A 335 -17.92 -3.99 32.64
C THR A 335 -17.05 -4.85 33.55
N GLN A 336 -15.73 -4.62 33.57
CA GLN A 336 -14.76 -5.35 34.39
C GLN A 336 -13.67 -4.41 34.94
N PRO A 337 -13.99 -3.51 35.90
CA PRO A 337 -13.07 -2.46 36.33
C PRO A 337 -11.79 -2.94 37.01
N SER A 338 -11.77 -4.19 37.49
CA SER A 338 -10.62 -4.82 38.15
C SER A 338 -9.66 -5.54 37.20
N VAL A 339 -10.01 -5.66 35.92
CA VAL A 339 -9.19 -6.32 34.90
C VAL A 339 -8.50 -5.24 34.07
N ASN A 340 -7.17 -5.16 34.20
CA ASN A 340 -6.34 -4.29 33.38
C ASN A 340 -5.85 -5.09 32.17
N GLU A 341 -6.38 -4.81 30.98
CA GLU A 341 -5.95 -5.45 29.75
C GLU A 341 -4.79 -4.69 29.11
N THR A 342 -3.76 -5.39 28.62
CA THR A 342 -2.65 -4.74 27.92
C THR A 342 -3.01 -4.41 26.48
N MET A 343 -2.66 -3.20 26.04
CA MET A 343 -2.79 -2.78 24.65
C MET A 343 -1.45 -2.28 24.13
N LYS A 344 -1.14 -2.63 22.87
CA LYS A 344 -0.04 -2.04 22.11
C LYS A 344 -0.59 -1.40 20.84
N LEU A 345 -0.03 -0.26 20.47
CA LEU A 345 -0.33 0.45 19.24
C LEU A 345 0.99 0.73 18.52
N ALA A 346 1.10 0.33 17.26
CA ALA A 346 2.18 0.73 16.38
C ALA A 346 1.58 1.65 15.31
N LEU A 347 1.97 2.92 15.35
CA LEU A 347 1.34 3.99 14.59
C LEU A 347 2.37 4.68 13.70
N THR A 348 1.98 5.02 12.48
CA THR A 348 2.72 5.91 11.59
C THR A 348 1.85 7.11 11.28
N VAL A 349 2.38 8.31 11.50
CA VAL A 349 1.72 9.58 11.19
C VAL A 349 2.25 10.10 9.85
N HIS A 350 1.34 10.50 8.97
CA HIS A 350 1.61 10.99 7.62
C HIS A 350 1.11 12.43 7.48
N ILE A 351 2.03 13.38 7.56
CA ILE A 351 1.77 14.80 7.29
C ILE A 351 2.21 15.09 5.85
N TYR A 352 1.29 14.99 4.90
CA TYR A 352 1.60 15.14 3.47
C TYR A 352 1.90 16.58 3.04
N HIS A 353 1.48 17.58 3.82
CA HIS A 353 1.77 18.98 3.57
C HIS A 353 2.04 19.71 4.88
N LEU A 354 3.33 19.91 5.19
CA LEU A 354 3.75 20.43 6.48
C LEU A 354 3.20 21.84 6.73
N GLU A 355 3.28 22.75 5.74
CA GLU A 355 2.84 24.14 5.91
C GLU A 355 1.35 24.23 6.25
N ALA A 356 0.49 23.56 5.49
CA ALA A 356 -0.95 23.55 5.78
C ALA A 356 -1.28 22.93 7.13
N PHE A 357 -0.54 21.90 7.55
CA PHE A 357 -0.71 21.29 8.86
C PHE A 357 -0.32 22.24 10.00
N LEU A 358 0.75 23.02 9.85
CA LEU A 358 1.20 23.99 10.86
C LEU A 358 0.29 25.23 10.93
N ASP A 359 -0.25 25.66 9.79
CA ASP A 359 -1.08 26.87 9.69
C ASP A 359 -2.54 26.63 10.11
N ASN A 360 -3.02 25.39 10.01
CA ASN A 360 -4.38 25.03 10.39
C ASN A 360 -4.40 23.95 11.49
N PRO A 361 -4.65 24.32 12.76
CA PRO A 361 -4.62 23.39 13.89
C PRO A 361 -5.70 22.30 13.81
N THR A 362 -6.73 22.46 12.98
CA THR A 362 -7.77 21.45 12.76
C THR A 362 -7.52 20.59 11.52
N HIS A 363 -6.46 20.83 10.73
CA HIS A 363 -6.15 20.01 9.56
C HIS A 363 -5.57 18.67 10.03
N PRO A 364 -6.31 17.55 9.86
CA PRO A 364 -5.83 16.27 10.34
C PRO A 364 -4.73 15.74 9.42
N ALA A 365 -3.68 15.20 10.02
CA ALA A 365 -2.75 14.31 9.33
C ALA A 365 -3.29 12.87 9.39
N GLN A 366 -2.90 12.04 8.42
CA GLN A 366 -3.38 10.66 8.37
C GLN A 366 -2.58 9.78 9.34
N ILE A 367 -3.25 8.82 9.97
CA ILE A 367 -2.59 7.75 10.75
C ILE A 367 -2.85 6.42 10.05
N THR A 368 -1.78 5.65 9.88
CA THR A 368 -1.87 4.21 9.61
C THR A 368 -1.20 3.44 10.74
N GLY A 369 -1.49 2.16 10.86
CA GLY A 369 -0.94 1.37 11.95
C GLY A 369 -1.74 0.12 12.24
N HIS A 370 -1.39 -0.50 13.35
CA HIS A 370 -2.16 -1.59 13.91
C HIS A 370 -2.16 -1.54 15.43
N ILE A 371 -3.13 -2.24 16.00
CA ILE A 371 -3.27 -2.43 17.43
C ILE A 371 -3.25 -3.93 17.78
N SER A 372 -2.83 -4.24 18.99
CA SER A 372 -2.93 -5.57 19.59
C SER A 372 -3.46 -5.46 21.01
N SER A 373 -4.50 -6.23 21.33
CA SER A 373 -5.15 -6.30 22.65
C SER A 373 -5.92 -7.62 22.76
N ASP A 374 -6.04 -8.20 23.94
CA ASP A 374 -6.76 -9.49 24.12
C ASP A 374 -8.24 -9.40 23.68
N SER A 375 -8.89 -8.27 23.97
CA SER A 375 -10.29 -7.99 23.64
C SER A 375 -10.50 -7.53 22.20
N LEU A 376 -9.53 -6.92 21.52
CA LEU A 376 -9.70 -6.40 20.16
C LEU A 376 -9.08 -7.32 19.09
N GLY A 377 -8.12 -8.16 19.48
CA GLY A 377 -7.41 -9.10 18.63
C GLY A 377 -5.90 -8.89 18.69
N SER A 378 -5.16 -9.94 18.35
CA SER A 378 -3.69 -9.94 18.37
C SER A 378 -3.04 -9.03 17.31
N PHE A 379 -3.77 -8.71 16.24
CA PHE A 379 -3.32 -7.81 15.18
C PHE A 379 -4.56 -7.25 14.45
N ARG A 380 -4.81 -5.95 14.56
CA ARG A 380 -5.88 -5.25 13.84
C ARG A 380 -5.34 -3.98 13.22
N MET A 381 -5.38 -3.89 11.90
CA MET A 381 -4.97 -2.69 11.18
C MET A 381 -6.03 -1.60 11.34
N ILE A 382 -5.56 -0.36 11.40
CA ILE A 382 -6.40 0.83 11.49
C ILE A 382 -7.10 1.03 10.14
N THR A 383 -8.43 1.17 10.17
CA THR A 383 -9.25 1.40 8.96
C THR A 383 -9.26 2.86 8.55
N ASN A 384 -9.30 3.77 9.53
CA ASN A 384 -9.26 5.21 9.36
C ASN A 384 -8.55 5.83 10.56
N GLY A 385 -7.74 6.87 10.35
CA GLY A 385 -6.94 7.45 11.42
C GLY A 385 -6.59 8.91 11.17
N ALA A 386 -6.78 9.74 12.19
CA ALA A 386 -6.53 11.17 12.17
C ALA A 386 -5.63 11.61 13.33
N TYR A 387 -4.65 12.45 13.03
CA TYR A 387 -3.73 13.07 13.96
C TYR A 387 -3.89 14.58 13.93
N THR A 388 -4.12 15.21 15.08
CA THR A 388 -4.10 16.67 15.22
C THR A 388 -3.10 17.10 16.29
N LEU A 389 -2.48 18.26 16.07
CA LEU A 389 -1.55 18.89 17.00
C LEU A 389 -1.93 20.36 17.14
N GLU A 390 -2.62 20.68 18.24
CA GLU A 390 -3.17 21.99 18.52
C GLU A 390 -2.29 22.77 19.50
N LYS A 391 -2.03 24.03 19.19
CA LYS A 391 -1.38 24.96 20.11
C LYS A 391 -2.43 25.58 21.03
N VAL A 392 -2.62 25.00 22.22
CA VAL A 392 -3.57 25.47 23.23
C VAL A 392 -3.09 26.78 23.88
N SER A 393 -1.78 26.90 24.14
CA SER A 393 -1.17 28.10 24.70
C SER A 393 0.26 28.28 24.18
N LYS A 394 1.01 29.28 24.67
CA LYS A 394 2.45 29.40 24.35
C LYS A 394 3.26 28.17 24.79
N ARG A 395 2.82 27.49 25.86
CA ARG A 395 3.54 26.38 26.51
C ARG A 395 2.78 25.06 26.48
N THR A 396 1.53 25.07 26.04
CA THR A 396 0.68 23.88 26.05
C THR A 396 0.35 23.49 24.62
N ARG A 397 0.62 22.23 24.26
CA ARG A 397 0.14 21.62 23.03
C ARG A 397 -0.76 20.45 23.36
N LYS A 398 -1.82 20.27 22.59
CA LYS A 398 -2.70 19.10 22.67
C LYS A 398 -2.49 18.27 21.41
N ILE A 399 -2.22 16.98 21.58
CA ILE A 399 -2.19 16.02 20.49
C ILE A 399 -3.39 15.10 20.65
N THR A 400 -4.12 14.89 19.56
CA THR A 400 -5.22 13.93 19.49
C THR A 400 -4.91 12.91 18.41
N TYR A 401 -5.04 11.64 18.75
CA TYR A 401 -5.04 10.52 17.82
C TYR A 401 -6.44 9.91 17.85
N GLU A 402 -7.14 9.94 16.74
CA GLU A 402 -8.42 9.26 16.57
C GLU A 402 -8.25 8.16 15.54
N MET A 403 -8.61 6.93 15.89
CA MET A 403 -8.37 5.75 15.07
C MET A 403 -9.57 4.84 15.12
N GLU A 404 -9.94 4.30 13.98
CA GLU A 404 -10.99 3.29 13.85
C GLU A 404 -10.37 1.93 13.52
N ILE A 405 -10.95 0.89 14.09
CA ILE A 405 -10.70 -0.50 13.70
C ILE A 405 -12.01 -1.25 13.54
N GLU A 406 -11.99 -2.32 12.75
CA GLU A 406 -13.12 -3.22 12.61
C GLU A 406 -12.84 -4.57 13.28
N LYS A 407 -13.85 -5.08 13.98
CA LYS A 407 -13.84 -6.44 14.53
C LYS A 407 -15.26 -7.00 14.49
N ASN A 408 -15.44 -8.18 13.91
CA ASN A 408 -16.72 -8.88 13.83
C ASN A 408 -17.84 -8.01 13.20
N ASN A 409 -17.51 -7.24 12.15
CA ASN A 409 -18.39 -6.26 11.50
C ASN A 409 -18.87 -5.12 12.41
N GLU A 410 -18.21 -4.89 13.55
CA GLU A 410 -18.42 -3.74 14.41
C GLU A 410 -17.21 -2.80 14.32
N VAL A 411 -17.48 -1.51 14.28
CA VAL A 411 -16.45 -0.45 14.33
C VAL A 411 -16.17 -0.11 15.78
N TYR A 412 -14.89 0.04 16.11
CA TYR A 412 -14.44 0.55 17.40
C TYR A 412 -13.56 1.77 17.17
N THR A 413 -13.81 2.83 17.94
CA THR A 413 -13.04 4.07 17.86
C THR A 413 -12.13 4.20 19.09
N ILE A 414 -10.86 4.47 18.86
CA ILE A 414 -9.85 4.70 19.88
C ILE A 414 -9.42 6.15 19.80
N ILE A 415 -9.55 6.86 20.92
CA ILE A 415 -9.06 8.23 21.06
C ILE A 415 -7.92 8.25 22.06
N LEU A 416 -6.76 8.74 21.63
CA LEU A 416 -5.64 9.06 22.50
C LEU A 416 -5.51 10.58 22.59
N GLU A 417 -5.45 11.11 23.80
CA GLU A 417 -5.20 12.53 24.03
C GLU A 417 -3.91 12.70 24.84
N HIS A 418 -3.06 13.62 24.39
CA HIS A 418 -1.81 13.98 25.04
C HIS A 418 -1.77 15.49 25.24
N ILE A 419 -1.48 15.93 26.47
CA ILE A 419 -1.27 17.34 26.78
C ILE A 419 0.21 17.54 27.10
N LEU A 420 0.93 18.22 26.22
CA LEU A 420 2.34 18.56 26.40
C LEU A 420 2.45 19.93 27.07
N ASN A 421 3.05 19.99 28.25
CA ASN A 421 3.39 21.24 28.95
C ASN A 421 4.90 21.51 28.88
N ASP A 422 5.26 22.74 28.54
CA ASP A 422 6.62 23.25 28.36
C ASP A 422 7.21 23.76 29.69
N ASP A 423 7.32 22.88 30.69
CA ASP A 423 7.81 23.22 32.03
C ASP A 423 9.17 22.56 32.30
N PRO A 424 10.28 23.30 32.48
CA PRO A 424 11.62 22.73 32.66
C PRO A 424 11.81 21.94 33.98
N GLY A 425 12.39 20.73 33.93
CA GLY A 425 12.68 19.90 35.11
C GLY A 425 13.11 18.44 34.83
N LEU A 426 13.53 17.71 35.87
CA LEU A 426 13.98 16.29 35.80
C LEU A 426 12.82 15.27 35.67
N ASP A 427 11.60 15.62 36.12
CA ASP A 427 10.39 14.76 36.08
C ASP A 427 9.56 14.91 34.77
N MET A 428 9.94 15.84 33.88
CA MET A 428 9.21 16.15 32.64
C MET A 428 8.98 14.95 31.71
N TRP A 429 9.98 14.08 31.60
CA TRP A 429 9.95 12.95 30.66
C TRP A 429 8.91 11.89 31.07
N ARG A 430 8.57 11.82 32.37
CA ARG A 430 7.54 10.93 32.90
C ARG A 430 6.14 11.42 32.56
N ASP A 431 5.92 12.74 32.61
CA ASP A 431 4.62 13.36 32.33
C ASP A 431 4.34 13.47 30.82
N LEU A 432 5.37 13.76 30.01
CA LEU A 432 5.31 13.81 28.53
C LEU A 432 5.14 12.43 27.86
N SER A 433 5.03 11.35 28.63
CA SER A 433 4.89 10.01 28.09
C SER A 433 3.47 9.48 28.19
N ASN A 434 2.59 10.05 29.03
CA ASN A 434 1.27 9.48 29.30
C ASN A 434 0.20 10.09 28.41
N LEU A 435 -0.47 9.25 27.64
CA LEU A 435 -1.64 9.62 26.86
C LEU A 435 -2.86 8.97 27.50
N SER A 436 -3.93 9.74 27.70
CA SER A 436 -5.21 9.18 28.10
C SER A 436 -5.83 8.46 26.91
N LEU A 437 -6.38 7.28 27.14
CA LEU A 437 -7.03 6.46 26.12
C LEU A 437 -8.53 6.32 26.43
N LYS A 438 -9.36 6.49 25.40
CA LYS A 438 -10.79 6.13 25.42
C LYS A 438 -11.08 5.16 24.27
N LEU A 439 -11.80 4.08 24.56
CA LEU A 439 -12.25 3.09 23.58
C LEU A 439 -13.78 3.11 23.50
N PHE A 440 -14.31 3.32 22.30
CA PHE A 440 -15.73 3.35 22.01
C PHE A 440 -16.12 2.18 21.10
N LYS A 441 -17.35 1.71 21.25
CA LYS A 441 -18.05 0.90 20.24
C LYS A 441 -18.89 1.84 19.38
N GLY A 442 -18.62 1.87 18.08
CA GLY A 442 -19.14 2.87 17.15
C GLY A 442 -18.31 4.16 17.10
N PRO A 443 -18.78 5.18 16.36
CA PRO A 443 -18.12 6.48 16.22
C PRO A 443 -17.95 7.21 17.56
N ALA A 444 -16.94 8.06 17.70
CA ALA A 444 -16.66 8.79 18.95
C ALA A 444 -17.83 9.70 19.41
N GLU A 445 -18.54 10.35 18.48
CA GLU A 445 -19.57 11.36 18.79
C GLU A 445 -20.81 10.79 19.48
N ASN A 446 -21.19 9.55 19.15
CA ASN A 446 -22.43 8.91 19.59
C ASN A 446 -22.26 7.45 20.03
N GLY A 447 -21.04 6.93 20.00
CA GLY A 447 -20.70 5.55 20.36
C GLY A 447 -20.68 5.31 21.86
N GLN A 448 -20.76 4.03 22.22
CA GLN A 448 -20.74 3.61 23.62
C GLN A 448 -19.29 3.54 24.14
N LEU A 449 -18.95 4.32 25.16
CA LEU A 449 -17.66 4.21 25.85
C LEU A 449 -17.54 2.84 26.53
N LEU A 450 -16.58 2.02 26.11
CA LEU A 450 -16.35 0.67 26.62
C LEU A 450 -15.25 0.61 27.67
N ALA A 451 -14.15 1.34 27.43
CA ALA A 451 -12.98 1.32 28.29
C ALA A 451 -12.27 2.67 28.31
N VAL A 452 -11.60 2.93 29.42
CA VAL A 452 -10.66 4.05 29.58
C VAL A 452 -9.30 3.49 30.00
N GLY A 453 -8.24 4.21 29.66
CA GLY A 453 -6.90 3.70 29.90
C GLY A 453 -5.84 4.77 29.87
N THR A 454 -4.60 4.32 30.00
CA THR A 454 -3.43 5.15 29.78
C THR A 454 -2.44 4.35 28.96
N VAL A 455 -1.92 4.97 27.90
CA VAL A 455 -0.81 4.43 27.10
C VAL A 455 0.41 5.30 27.27
N ARG A 456 1.57 4.70 27.13
CA ARG A 456 2.85 5.37 27.25
C ARG A 456 3.66 5.25 25.97
N LEU A 457 4.32 6.36 25.62
CA LEU A 457 5.51 6.30 24.76
C LEU A 457 6.57 5.45 25.48
N SER A 458 7.27 4.57 24.76
CA SER A 458 8.33 3.75 25.35
C SER A 458 9.44 4.63 25.97
N LEU A 459 10.15 4.14 26.99
CA LEU A 459 11.03 4.96 27.87
C LEU A 459 12.22 5.67 27.19
N ALA A 460 12.50 5.44 25.91
CA ALA A 460 13.47 6.22 25.11
C ALA A 460 12.82 7.44 24.39
N GLY A 461 11.56 7.76 24.74
CA GLY A 461 10.45 8.01 23.82
C GLY A 461 10.28 9.35 23.13
N ILE A 462 10.97 10.42 23.47
CA ILE A 462 10.85 11.70 22.71
C ILE A 462 12.09 11.95 21.85
N LYS A 463 13.30 11.65 22.34
CA LYS A 463 14.51 11.77 21.53
C LYS A 463 14.49 10.82 20.34
N ASP A 464 14.03 9.59 20.55
CA ASP A 464 13.91 8.62 19.47
C ASP A 464 12.75 8.94 18.52
N LEU A 465 11.65 9.52 19.03
CA LEU A 465 10.57 10.05 18.20
C LEU A 465 11.07 11.18 17.26
N ILE A 466 11.79 12.16 17.81
CA ILE A 466 12.36 13.28 17.02
C ILE A 466 13.38 12.76 16.00
N LYS A 467 14.25 11.82 16.39
CA LYS A 467 15.18 11.17 15.44
C LYS A 467 14.43 10.40 14.35
N GLY A 468 13.27 9.84 14.68
CA GLY A 468 12.36 9.16 13.75
C GLY A 468 11.62 10.08 12.79
N PHE A 469 11.70 11.41 12.96
CA PHE A 469 11.11 12.35 12.01
C PHE A 469 11.80 12.23 10.64
N GLN A 470 11.03 11.86 9.64
CA GLN A 470 11.46 11.68 8.27
C GLN A 470 10.80 12.73 7.38
N ALA A 471 11.59 13.62 6.80
CA ALA A 471 11.10 14.55 5.79
C ALA A 471 10.69 13.78 4.53
N THR A 472 9.54 14.13 3.97
CA THR A 472 9.01 13.57 2.72
C THR A 472 8.96 14.66 1.66
N GLU A 473 9.14 14.28 0.39
CA GLU A 473 9.05 15.19 -0.76
C GLU A 473 10.01 16.40 -0.71
N ALA A 474 11.12 16.30 0.03
CA ALA A 474 12.17 17.31 0.05
C ALA A 474 13.00 17.26 -1.24
N GLY A 475 13.19 18.40 -1.89
CA GLY A 475 14.01 18.55 -3.09
C GLY A 475 15.52 18.59 -2.82
N SER A 476 15.94 18.77 -1.56
CA SER A 476 17.36 18.79 -1.17
C SER A 476 17.58 18.32 0.26
N PHE A 477 18.82 17.96 0.59
CA PHE A 477 19.22 17.61 1.97
C PHE A 477 19.02 18.78 2.95
N THR A 478 19.33 20.00 2.52
CA THR A 478 19.12 21.23 3.31
C THR A 478 17.65 21.48 3.59
N GLU A 479 16.78 21.26 2.61
CA GLU A 479 15.33 21.35 2.79
C GLU A 479 14.80 20.26 3.73
N ALA A 480 15.31 19.03 3.61
CA ALA A 480 14.95 17.94 4.50
C ALA A 480 15.27 18.26 5.97
N ILE A 481 16.43 18.87 6.25
CA ILE A 481 16.78 19.36 7.60
C ILE A 481 15.80 20.46 8.03
N ALA A 482 15.53 21.44 7.17
CA ALA A 482 14.64 22.54 7.49
C ALA A 482 13.22 22.07 7.85
N ILE A 483 12.66 21.12 7.09
CA ILE A 483 11.36 20.47 7.36
C ILE A 483 11.36 19.83 8.74
N LYS A 484 12.37 18.99 9.04
CA LYS A 484 12.49 18.30 10.33
C LYS A 484 12.59 19.30 11.50
N SER A 485 13.47 20.29 11.38
CA SER A 485 13.66 21.32 12.41
C SER A 485 12.41 22.14 12.63
N ARG A 486 11.69 22.51 11.56
CA ARG A 486 10.45 23.29 11.68
C ARG A 486 9.35 22.52 12.40
N PHE A 487 9.11 21.26 12.02
CA PHE A 487 8.13 20.43 12.72
C PHE A 487 8.55 20.15 14.17
N ALA A 488 9.82 19.82 14.41
CA ALA A 488 10.32 19.57 15.76
C ALA A 488 10.16 20.79 16.68
N ARG A 489 10.40 22.01 16.17
CA ARG A 489 10.14 23.25 16.91
C ARG A 489 8.66 23.45 17.22
N PHE A 490 7.77 23.15 16.27
CA PHE A 490 6.33 23.22 16.51
C PHE A 490 5.85 22.21 17.55
N PHE A 491 6.36 20.97 17.46
CA PHE A 491 6.05 19.88 18.37
C PHE A 491 6.57 20.14 19.80
N LEU A 492 7.82 20.59 19.94
CA LEU A 492 8.48 20.77 21.25
C LEU A 492 8.27 22.15 21.88
N GLY A 493 8.10 23.21 21.09
CA GLY A 493 7.98 24.56 21.64
C GLY A 493 9.29 25.18 22.13
N GLU A 494 9.23 25.83 23.31
CA GLU A 494 10.39 26.43 24.00
C GLU A 494 11.41 25.34 24.41
N LEU A 495 11.00 24.07 24.51
CA LEU A 495 11.92 22.94 24.72
C LEU A 495 12.86 22.67 23.55
N TYR A 496 12.57 23.16 22.34
CA TYR A 496 13.42 22.89 21.18
C TYR A 496 14.87 23.35 21.41
N ASP A 497 15.06 24.57 21.91
CA ASP A 497 16.39 25.19 22.09
C ASP A 497 17.20 24.56 23.25
N VAL A 498 16.53 23.80 24.14
CA VAL A 498 17.18 23.06 25.24
C VAL A 498 17.75 21.72 24.74
N TYR A 499 17.22 21.19 23.64
CA TYR A 499 17.50 19.83 23.16
C TYR A 499 18.02 19.74 21.72
N SER A 500 18.08 20.86 20.98
CA SER A 500 18.79 21.03 19.70
C SER A 500 20.29 21.17 19.92
#